data_AF-A0A564WRM9-F1
#
_entry.id   AF-A0A564WRM9-F1
#
_cell.length_a   1.000
_cell.length_b   1.000
_cell.length_c   1.000
_cell.angle_alpha   90.00
_cell.angle_beta   90.00
_cell.angle_gamma   90.00
#
_symmetry.space_group_name_H-M   'P 1'
#
loop_
_entity.id
_entity.type
_entity.pdbx_description
1 polymer ?
#
loop_
_entity_poly.entity_id
_entity_poly.type
_entity_poly.pdbx_seq_one_letter_code
_entity_poly.pdbx_strand_id
1 'polypeptide(L)'
;MMKKPTTKKLPEKQVARTVTAKGKPFMKLFSDEKFYQYPRYTNVFVSQYGNVISTTGTVPHLLTPQLAPNNYLYVSPCKKGKKKKFYIHRLVAEVWCQKPDFEIPNCPLQVHHKLKVLRNSTIDVNFAMNLEYLYRPHHKAIEHIKSYQVQRLTGKWFYLPDVHAIAEYYNTSTYSIYQLLTRSPKEIKGNYEIYESDNIKIKVRKEQ
;
A
#
# COMPACT_ATOMS: atom_id res chain seq x y z
N MET A 1 9.82 -2.90 5.10
CA MET A 1 10.60 -1.64 5.15
C MET A 1 10.39 -0.83 3.88
N MET A 2 10.42 0.50 3.94
CA MET A 2 10.35 1.36 2.73
C MET A 2 11.69 1.31 1.98
N LYS A 3 11.67 1.23 0.64
CA LYS A 3 12.91 1.35 -0.13
C LYS A 3 13.32 2.82 -0.19
N LYS A 4 14.61 3.09 -0.23
CA LYS A 4 15.10 4.41 -0.66
C LYS A 4 14.84 4.55 -2.16
N PRO A 5 14.03 5.52 -2.63
CA PRO A 5 13.81 5.67 -4.06
C PRO A 5 15.12 6.00 -4.77
N THR A 6 15.35 5.41 -5.94
CA THR A 6 16.55 5.61 -6.76
C THR A 6 16.36 6.67 -7.84
N THR A 7 15.14 7.18 -8.01
CA THR A 7 14.80 8.21 -8.99
C THR A 7 15.16 9.61 -8.48
N LYS A 8 15.04 10.62 -9.35
CA LYS A 8 15.39 12.01 -9.01
C LYS A 8 14.48 12.56 -7.91
N LYS A 9 15.06 13.07 -6.82
CA LYS A 9 14.36 13.87 -5.80
C LYS A 9 14.03 15.25 -6.39
N LEU A 10 12.80 15.74 -6.17
CA LEU A 10 12.43 17.12 -6.49
C LEU A 10 13.07 18.08 -5.45
N PRO A 11 13.78 19.14 -5.87
CA PRO A 11 14.40 20.08 -4.94
C PRO A 11 13.38 20.77 -4.02
N GLU A 12 13.75 20.97 -2.75
CA GLU A 12 12.86 21.56 -1.72
C GLU A 12 12.39 22.98 -2.09
N LYS A 13 13.27 23.78 -2.71
CA LYS A 13 12.90 25.10 -3.24
C LYS A 13 11.80 25.03 -4.32
N GLN A 14 11.79 23.98 -5.15
CA GLN A 14 10.74 23.77 -6.15
C GLN A 14 9.46 23.28 -5.50
N VAL A 15 9.55 22.39 -4.50
CA VAL A 15 8.39 21.96 -3.70
C VAL A 15 7.73 23.17 -3.04
N ALA A 16 8.48 24.01 -2.33
CA ALA A 16 7.94 25.20 -1.65
C ALA A 16 7.18 26.14 -2.62
N ARG A 17 7.76 26.42 -3.80
CA ARG A 17 7.12 27.25 -4.85
C ARG A 17 5.80 26.65 -5.38
N THR A 18 5.71 25.33 -5.43
CA THR A 18 4.54 24.59 -5.92
C THR A 18 3.34 24.76 -4.99
N VAL A 19 3.61 24.99 -3.71
CA VAL A 19 2.64 24.90 -2.60
C VAL A 19 2.07 26.26 -2.26
N THR A 20 2.85 27.31 -2.48
CA THR A 20 2.44 28.70 -2.29
C THR A 20 1.61 29.25 -3.45
N ALA A 21 1.55 28.57 -4.61
CA ALA A 21 1.07 29.18 -5.85
C ALA A 21 -0.44 29.03 -6.15
N LYS A 22 -1.17 28.05 -5.60
CA LYS A 22 -2.63 27.93 -5.80
C LYS A 22 -3.28 27.06 -4.73
N GLY A 23 -4.11 27.68 -3.87
CA GLY A 23 -5.17 27.00 -3.12
C GLY A 23 -4.70 25.95 -2.10
N LYS A 24 -5.50 25.73 -1.06
CA LYS A 24 -5.17 24.81 0.03
C LYS A 24 -4.85 23.40 -0.53
N PRO A 25 -3.67 22.82 -0.23
CA PRO A 25 -3.39 21.43 -0.60
C PRO A 25 -4.44 20.52 0.05
N PHE A 26 -4.73 19.37 -0.57
CA PHE A 26 -5.70 18.40 -0.04
C PHE A 26 -5.31 17.87 1.36
N MET A 27 -4.08 18.09 1.84
CA MET A 27 -3.70 18.06 3.25
C MET A 27 -2.42 18.87 3.49
N LYS A 28 -2.14 19.18 4.76
CA LYS A 28 -0.87 19.74 5.25
C LYS A 28 0.29 18.94 4.65
N LEU A 29 1.21 19.62 3.97
CA LEU A 29 2.49 18.99 3.68
C LEU A 29 3.18 18.69 4.99
N PHE A 30 3.62 17.46 5.13
CA PHE A 30 4.40 17.08 6.28
C PHE A 30 5.80 17.68 6.13
N SER A 31 6.39 18.09 7.25
CA SER A 31 7.73 18.72 7.25
C SER A 31 8.82 17.79 6.69
N ASP A 32 8.60 16.47 6.78
CA ASP A 32 9.48 15.43 6.28
C ASP A 32 9.06 14.88 4.90
N GLU A 33 8.05 15.47 4.26
CA GLU A 33 7.53 15.04 2.98
C GLU A 33 8.58 15.22 1.87
N LYS A 34 8.83 14.15 1.12
CA LYS A 34 9.84 14.12 0.05
C LYS A 34 9.16 13.69 -1.23
N PHE A 35 9.55 14.30 -2.35
CA PHE A 35 8.97 14.00 -3.66
C PHE A 35 10.03 13.37 -4.56
N TYR A 36 9.73 12.20 -5.10
CA TYR A 36 10.62 11.47 -6.00
C TYR A 36 9.94 11.22 -7.34
N GLN A 37 10.72 11.28 -8.40
CA GLN A 37 10.23 11.14 -9.77
C GLN A 37 9.59 9.78 -10.00
N TYR A 38 8.43 9.78 -10.66
CA TYR A 38 7.75 8.58 -11.08
C TYR A 38 8.49 7.94 -12.27
N PRO A 39 8.92 6.66 -12.21
CA PRO A 39 9.80 6.07 -13.22
C PRO A 39 9.29 6.16 -14.66
N ARG A 40 7.97 6.15 -14.87
CA ARG A 40 7.38 6.18 -16.23
C ARG A 40 7.09 7.59 -16.74
N TYR A 41 7.07 8.60 -15.88
CA TYR A 41 6.75 10.00 -16.23
C TYR A 41 7.77 10.92 -15.60
N THR A 42 8.68 11.44 -16.43
CA THR A 42 9.77 12.29 -15.96
C THR A 42 9.30 13.60 -15.33
N ASN A 43 8.08 14.04 -15.66
CA ASN A 43 7.42 15.25 -15.21
C ASN A 43 6.47 15.03 -14.01
N VAL A 44 6.45 13.84 -13.42
CA VAL A 44 5.57 13.52 -12.30
C VAL A 44 6.43 13.11 -11.11
N PHE A 45 6.13 13.66 -9.94
CA PHE A 45 6.83 13.38 -8.69
C PHE A 45 5.81 13.00 -7.63
N VAL A 46 6.12 11.98 -6.83
CA VAL A 46 5.20 11.35 -5.89
C VAL A 46 5.82 11.34 -4.51
N SER A 47 5.07 11.75 -3.50
CA SER A 47 5.52 11.70 -2.12
C SER A 47 5.19 10.40 -1.41
N GLN A 48 5.85 10.15 -0.28
CA GLN A 48 5.54 9.00 0.57
C GLN A 48 4.14 9.10 1.20
N TYR A 49 3.52 10.29 1.17
CA TYR A 49 2.21 10.58 1.76
C TYR A 49 1.09 10.71 0.71
N GLY A 50 1.35 10.35 -0.55
CA GLY A 50 0.33 10.29 -1.60
C GLY A 50 0.10 11.60 -2.36
N ASN A 51 0.82 12.67 -2.05
CA ASN A 51 0.78 13.89 -2.87
C ASN A 51 1.53 13.68 -4.18
N VAL A 52 1.01 14.28 -5.26
CA VAL A 52 1.57 14.16 -6.61
C VAL A 52 1.80 15.54 -7.21
N ILE A 53 3.04 15.84 -7.57
CA ILE A 53 3.42 17.07 -8.27
C ILE A 53 3.61 16.77 -9.75
N SER A 54 3.03 17.61 -10.60
CA SER A 54 3.29 17.66 -12.02
C SER A 54 4.17 18.87 -12.33
N THR A 55 5.25 18.66 -13.07
CA THR A 55 6.10 19.73 -13.60
C THR A 55 5.77 20.07 -15.06
N THR A 56 4.61 19.64 -15.56
CA THR A 56 4.11 20.06 -16.88
C THR A 56 3.70 21.52 -16.83
N GLY A 57 4.04 22.28 -17.87
CA GLY A 57 3.75 23.72 -17.96
C GLY A 57 4.88 24.56 -17.39
N THR A 58 4.60 25.84 -17.16
CA THR A 58 5.62 26.83 -16.76
C THR A 58 6.02 26.73 -15.28
N VAL A 59 5.10 26.28 -14.43
CA VAL A 59 5.31 26.15 -12.99
C VAL A 59 4.83 24.78 -12.51
N PRO A 60 5.64 24.06 -11.70
CA PRO A 60 5.17 22.84 -11.04
C PRO A 60 3.90 23.10 -10.22
N HIS A 61 2.98 22.14 -10.22
CA HIS A 61 1.71 22.24 -9.50
C HIS A 61 1.34 20.90 -8.87
N LEU A 62 0.69 20.97 -7.71
CA LEU A 62 0.10 19.81 -7.06
C LEU A 62 -1.13 19.34 -7.85
N LEU A 63 -1.22 18.04 -8.11
CA LEU A 63 -2.39 17.44 -8.75
C LEU A 63 -3.47 17.18 -7.70
N THR A 64 -4.70 17.63 -8.00
CA THR A 64 -5.86 17.33 -7.16
C THR A 64 -6.33 15.88 -7.38
N PRO A 65 -6.35 15.04 -6.33
CA PRO A 65 -6.95 13.71 -6.39
C PRO A 65 -8.43 13.75 -6.73
N GLN A 66 -8.92 12.72 -7.40
CA GLN A 66 -10.32 12.47 -7.66
C GLN A 66 -10.71 11.10 -7.08
N LEU A 67 -11.93 10.97 -6.57
CA LEU A 67 -12.46 9.70 -6.08
C LEU A 67 -13.05 8.90 -7.24
N ALA A 68 -12.60 7.66 -7.44
CA ALA A 68 -13.21 6.75 -8.39
C ALA A 68 -14.41 6.01 -7.76
N PRO A 69 -15.34 5.45 -8.57
CA PRO A 69 -16.48 4.68 -8.05
C PRO A 69 -16.12 3.49 -7.15
N ASN A 70 -14.89 2.97 -7.29
CA ASN A 70 -14.35 1.91 -6.44
C ASN A 70 -13.67 2.44 -5.16
N ASN A 71 -13.97 3.68 -4.74
CA ASN A 71 -13.45 4.37 -3.56
C ASN A 71 -11.93 4.62 -3.54
N TYR A 72 -11.22 4.38 -4.64
CA TYR A 72 -9.80 4.70 -4.74
C TYR A 72 -9.57 6.11 -5.27
N LEU A 73 -8.63 6.82 -4.65
CA LEU A 73 -8.14 8.09 -5.15
C LEU A 73 -7.25 7.90 -6.39
N TYR A 74 -7.42 8.78 -7.37
CA TYR A 74 -6.61 8.80 -8.58
C TYR A 74 -6.27 10.22 -9.01
N VAL A 75 -5.22 10.34 -9.83
CA VAL A 75 -4.83 11.56 -10.55
C VAL A 75 -4.65 11.24 -12.03
N SER A 76 -4.71 12.26 -12.87
CA SER A 76 -4.59 12.11 -14.33
C SER A 76 -3.47 13.01 -14.88
N PRO A 77 -2.19 12.72 -14.59
CA PRO A 77 -1.06 13.47 -15.12
C PRO A 77 -1.04 13.45 -16.65
N CYS A 78 -0.61 14.56 -17.23
CA CYS A 78 -0.44 14.73 -18.67
C CYS A 78 1.00 14.41 -19.09
N LYS A 79 1.18 13.65 -20.18
CA LYS A 79 2.46 13.42 -20.85
C LYS A 79 2.25 13.53 -22.35
N LYS A 80 3.00 14.43 -23.00
CA LYS A 80 2.90 14.70 -24.45
C LYS A 80 1.45 14.96 -24.91
N GLY A 81 0.73 15.83 -24.19
CA GLY A 81 -0.67 16.18 -24.48
C GLY A 81 -1.71 15.14 -24.07
N LYS A 82 -1.32 13.92 -23.69
CA LYS A 82 -2.25 12.84 -23.30
C LYS A 82 -2.33 12.69 -21.78
N LYS A 83 -3.55 12.71 -21.24
CA LYS A 83 -3.81 12.40 -19.82
C LYS A 83 -4.03 10.90 -19.64
N LYS A 84 -3.49 10.33 -18.57
CA LYS A 84 -3.75 8.93 -18.19
C LYS A 84 -4.04 8.85 -16.71
N LYS A 85 -5.09 8.10 -16.36
CA LYS A 85 -5.49 7.84 -14.97
C LYS A 85 -4.49 6.94 -14.26
N PHE A 86 -4.08 7.34 -13.07
CA PHE A 86 -3.26 6.54 -12.15
C PHE A 86 -3.85 6.61 -10.74
N TYR A 87 -4.02 5.46 -10.10
CA TYR A 87 -4.41 5.39 -8.69
C TYR A 87 -3.23 5.78 -7.79
N ILE A 88 -3.52 6.56 -6.74
CA ILE A 88 -2.46 7.14 -5.88
C ILE A 88 -1.65 6.04 -5.19
N HIS A 89 -2.28 5.04 -4.59
CA HIS A 89 -1.56 3.93 -3.96
C HIS A 89 -0.57 3.23 -4.92
N ARG A 90 -0.90 3.12 -6.21
CA ARG A 90 0.01 2.51 -7.21
C ARG A 90 1.20 3.41 -7.49
N LEU A 91 0.99 4.73 -7.58
CA LEU A 91 2.06 5.70 -7.75
C LEU A 91 3.01 5.68 -6.55
N VAL A 92 2.45 5.72 -5.34
CA VAL A 92 3.23 5.68 -4.11
C VAL A 92 4.02 4.37 -4.04
N ALA A 93 3.38 3.22 -4.26
CA ALA A 93 4.05 1.93 -4.19
C ALA A 93 5.19 1.79 -5.21
N GLU A 94 4.99 2.24 -6.46
CA GLU A 94 6.03 2.15 -7.49
C GLU A 94 7.29 2.96 -7.10
N VAL A 95 7.11 4.11 -6.45
CA VAL A 95 8.22 4.98 -6.03
C VAL A 95 8.84 4.56 -4.69
N TRP A 96 8.02 4.17 -3.71
CA TRP A 96 8.43 4.07 -2.30
C TRP A 96 8.42 2.64 -1.72
N CYS A 97 7.68 1.71 -2.32
CA CYS A 97 7.61 0.34 -1.81
C CYS A 97 8.64 -0.55 -2.48
N GLN A 98 9.26 -1.42 -1.68
CA GLN A 98 10.11 -2.50 -2.15
C GLN A 98 9.25 -3.59 -2.79
N LYS A 99 9.67 -4.07 -3.95
CA LYS A 99 9.13 -5.30 -4.54
C LYS A 99 9.87 -6.50 -3.92
N PRO A 100 9.24 -7.67 -3.83
CA PRO A 100 9.96 -8.91 -3.54
C PRO A 100 11.19 -9.05 -4.44
N ASP A 101 12.28 -9.56 -3.89
CA ASP A 101 13.53 -9.88 -4.57
C ASP A 101 13.50 -11.22 -5.32
N PHE A 102 12.36 -11.90 -5.28
CA PHE A 102 12.07 -13.12 -6.02
C PHE A 102 10.86 -12.93 -6.93
N GLU A 103 10.81 -13.72 -8.00
CA GLU A 103 9.68 -13.76 -8.94
C GLU A 103 8.91 -15.09 -8.83
N ILE A 104 7.58 -15.02 -8.85
CA ILE A 104 6.72 -16.20 -9.03
C ILE A 104 6.25 -16.20 -10.49
N PRO A 105 6.63 -17.20 -11.31
CA PRO A 105 6.24 -17.26 -12.71
C PRO A 105 4.74 -17.14 -12.92
N ASN A 106 4.33 -16.35 -13.91
CA ASN A 106 2.92 -16.11 -14.27
C ASN A 106 2.05 -15.54 -13.13
N CYS A 107 2.67 -14.99 -12.09
CA CYS A 107 1.96 -14.45 -10.93
C CYS A 107 2.14 -12.93 -10.86
N PRO A 108 1.12 -12.12 -11.19
CA PRO A 108 1.27 -10.67 -11.17
C PRO A 108 1.35 -10.14 -9.73
N LEU A 109 2.21 -9.15 -9.52
CA LEU A 109 2.25 -8.34 -8.30
C LEU A 109 1.10 -7.32 -8.27
N GLN A 110 0.51 -7.17 -7.10
CA GLN A 110 -0.53 -6.20 -6.78
C GLN A 110 -0.09 -5.36 -5.58
N VAL A 111 -0.58 -4.12 -5.51
CA VAL A 111 -0.35 -3.25 -4.35
C VAL A 111 -1.43 -3.55 -3.33
N HIS A 112 -1.03 -3.85 -2.11
CA HIS A 112 -1.91 -4.15 -0.99
C HIS A 112 -1.84 -3.05 0.07
N HIS A 113 -2.98 -2.74 0.68
CA HIS A 113 -3.09 -1.90 1.86
C HIS A 113 -3.07 -2.79 3.11
N LYS A 114 -2.01 -2.70 3.92
CA LYS A 114 -1.83 -3.52 5.13
C LYS A 114 -2.94 -3.32 6.14
N LEU A 115 -3.27 -2.07 6.40
CA LEU A 115 -4.41 -1.68 7.22
C LEU A 115 -5.59 -1.41 6.31
N LYS A 116 -6.63 -2.23 6.48
CA LYS A 116 -7.88 -2.09 5.75
C LYS A 116 -8.55 -0.78 6.11
N VAL A 117 -8.94 -0.08 5.05
CA VAL A 117 -9.73 1.13 5.12
C VAL A 117 -11.18 0.73 5.30
N LEU A 118 -11.67 0.67 6.53
CA LEU A 118 -13.11 0.69 6.78
C LEU A 118 -13.64 2.06 6.32
N ARG A 119 -14.08 2.14 5.06
CA ARG A 119 -15.00 3.14 4.51
C ARG A 119 -14.58 4.63 4.52
N ASN A 120 -13.34 4.99 4.87
CA ASN A 120 -12.86 6.38 4.77
C ASN A 120 -11.80 6.55 3.68
N SER A 121 -12.14 7.26 2.60
CA SER A 121 -11.27 7.58 1.46
C SER A 121 -10.14 8.59 1.78
N THR A 122 -9.68 8.60 3.02
CA THR A 122 -8.61 9.50 3.49
C THR A 122 -7.29 9.12 2.80
N ILE A 123 -6.47 10.12 2.48
CA ILE A 123 -5.23 9.91 1.71
C ILE A 123 -4.16 9.16 2.52
N ASP A 124 -4.25 9.14 3.85
CA ASP A 124 -3.38 8.42 4.79
C ASP A 124 -3.28 6.92 4.52
N VAL A 125 -4.35 6.34 3.99
CA VAL A 125 -4.36 4.94 3.56
C VAL A 125 -3.37 4.68 2.43
N ASN A 126 -3.04 5.70 1.63
CA ASN A 126 -2.09 5.61 0.54
C ASN A 126 -0.66 5.95 0.98
N PHE A 127 -0.40 6.11 2.28
CA PHE A 127 0.96 6.31 2.76
C PHE A 127 1.82 5.09 2.46
N ALA A 128 3.06 5.32 2.04
CA ALA A 128 3.99 4.26 1.67
C ALA A 128 4.16 3.19 2.76
N MET A 129 4.07 3.58 4.03
CA MET A 129 4.16 2.65 5.16
C MET A 129 3.01 1.63 5.23
N ASN A 130 1.83 2.03 4.75
CA ASN A 130 0.62 1.19 4.70
C ASN A 130 0.54 0.35 3.41
N LEU A 131 1.47 0.52 2.48
CA LEU A 131 1.44 -0.15 1.18
C LEU A 131 2.55 -1.19 1.06
N GLU A 132 2.24 -2.29 0.38
CA GLU A 132 3.21 -3.31 0.01
C GLU A 132 2.86 -3.99 -1.30
N TYR A 133 3.83 -4.71 -1.87
CA TYR A 133 3.60 -5.56 -3.04
C TYR A 133 3.36 -7.00 -2.62
N LEU A 134 2.23 -7.56 -3.04
CA LEU A 134 1.91 -8.97 -2.87
C LEU A 134 1.62 -9.63 -4.21
N TYR A 135 1.98 -10.90 -4.35
CA TYR A 135 1.52 -11.71 -5.46
C TYR A 135 0.00 -11.90 -5.38
N ARG A 136 -0.67 -11.90 -6.54
CA ARG A 136 -2.14 -11.95 -6.64
C ARG A 136 -2.80 -13.05 -5.78
N PRO A 137 -2.29 -14.28 -5.66
CA PRO A 137 -2.87 -15.31 -4.78
C PRO A 137 -2.86 -14.88 -3.31
N HIS A 138 -1.74 -14.34 -2.83
CA HIS A 138 -1.61 -13.84 -1.45
C HIS A 138 -2.52 -12.64 -1.21
N HIS A 139 -2.57 -11.70 -2.17
CA HIS A 139 -3.46 -10.55 -2.09
C HIS A 139 -4.92 -11.00 -1.93
N LYS A 140 -5.39 -11.88 -2.81
CA LYS A 140 -6.76 -12.42 -2.77
C LYS A 140 -7.07 -13.16 -1.47
N ALA A 141 -6.11 -13.93 -0.95
CA ALA A 141 -6.30 -14.72 0.27
C ALA A 141 -6.61 -13.84 1.48
N ILE A 142 -5.96 -12.67 1.57
CA ILE A 142 -6.07 -11.79 2.73
C ILE A 142 -7.03 -10.61 2.54
N GLU A 143 -7.38 -10.27 1.30
CA GLU A 143 -8.23 -9.12 0.96
C GLU A 143 -9.61 -9.17 1.63
N HIS A 144 -10.10 -10.36 1.99
CA HIS A 144 -11.40 -10.55 2.66
C HIS A 144 -11.30 -10.84 4.16
N ILE A 145 -10.10 -10.85 4.74
CA ILE A 145 -9.91 -11.10 6.17
C ILE A 145 -10.22 -9.82 6.96
N LYS A 146 -11.11 -9.89 7.96
CA LYS A 146 -11.46 -8.78 8.85
C LYS A 146 -10.57 -8.70 10.09
N SER A 147 -10.14 -9.85 10.59
CA SER A 147 -9.33 -9.91 11.80
C SER A 147 -8.49 -11.17 11.83
N TYR A 148 -7.35 -11.05 12.52
CA TYR A 148 -6.41 -12.12 12.75
C TYR A 148 -6.33 -12.41 14.24
N GLN A 149 -6.33 -13.68 14.60
CA GLN A 149 -6.02 -14.14 15.93
C GLN A 149 -4.95 -15.21 15.87
N VAL A 150 -4.08 -15.22 16.86
CA VAL A 150 -3.06 -16.26 17.04
C VAL A 150 -3.24 -16.92 18.40
N GLN A 151 -2.77 -18.17 18.53
CA GLN A 151 -2.90 -18.93 19.76
C GLN A 151 -1.66 -18.76 20.62
N ARG A 152 -1.84 -18.38 21.90
CA ARG A 152 -0.75 -18.40 22.89
C ARG A 152 -0.38 -19.84 23.23
N LEU A 153 0.79 -20.02 23.83
CA LEU A 153 1.21 -21.30 24.43
C LEU A 153 0.18 -21.85 25.43
N THR A 154 -0.57 -20.97 26.09
CA THR A 154 -1.66 -21.34 27.01
C THR A 154 -2.93 -21.84 26.32
N GLY A 155 -2.97 -21.89 24.99
CA GLY A 155 -4.14 -22.25 24.19
C GLY A 155 -5.14 -21.10 23.97
N LYS A 156 -4.96 -19.95 24.62
CA LYS A 156 -5.86 -18.78 24.48
C LYS A 156 -5.60 -18.01 23.19
N TRP A 157 -6.67 -17.65 22.48
CA TRP A 157 -6.62 -16.80 21.29
C TRP A 157 -6.53 -15.32 21.65
N PHE A 158 -5.75 -14.55 20.89
CA PHE A 158 -5.72 -13.09 20.99
C PHE A 158 -5.53 -12.45 19.62
N TYR A 159 -5.94 -11.19 19.49
CA TYR A 159 -5.92 -10.46 18.22
C TYR A 159 -4.54 -9.89 17.89
N LEU A 160 -4.20 -9.91 16.61
CA LEU A 160 -3.08 -9.18 16.03
C LEU A 160 -3.59 -8.29 14.88
N PRO A 161 -2.95 -7.13 14.65
CA PRO A 161 -3.46 -6.14 13.70
C PRO A 161 -3.36 -6.58 12.23
N ASP A 162 -2.29 -7.26 11.84
CA ASP A 162 -2.02 -7.65 10.45
C ASP A 162 -1.06 -8.85 10.36
N VAL A 163 -0.73 -9.23 9.11
CA VAL A 163 0.21 -10.32 8.81
C VAL A 163 1.64 -10.04 9.29
N HIS A 164 2.07 -8.77 9.35
CA HIS A 164 3.41 -8.40 9.82
C HIS A 164 3.55 -8.68 11.31
N ALA A 165 2.54 -8.31 12.11
CA ALA A 165 2.51 -8.61 13.53
C ALA A 165 2.44 -10.12 13.83
N ILE A 166 1.75 -10.90 12.98
CA ILE A 166 1.74 -12.37 13.09
C ILE A 166 3.13 -12.95 12.83
N ALA A 167 3.80 -12.47 11.79
CA ALA A 167 5.14 -12.92 11.44
C ALA A 167 6.15 -12.61 12.57
N GLU A 168 6.07 -11.41 13.15
CA GLU A 168 6.85 -11.01 14.32
C GLU A 168 6.57 -11.91 15.53
N TYR A 169 5.29 -12.16 15.84
CA TYR A 169 4.90 -13.01 16.97
C TYR A 169 5.48 -14.43 16.89
N TYR A 170 5.48 -15.02 15.70
CA TYR A 170 6.00 -16.37 15.47
C TYR A 170 7.48 -16.40 15.07
N ASN A 171 8.18 -15.25 15.10
CA ASN A 171 9.56 -15.11 14.65
C ASN A 171 9.82 -15.77 13.28
N THR A 172 8.96 -15.45 12.31
CA THR A 172 9.00 -16.00 10.94
C THR A 172 8.89 -14.90 9.90
N SER A 173 9.03 -15.25 8.62
CA SER A 173 8.86 -14.29 7.54
C SER A 173 7.39 -13.99 7.27
N THR A 174 7.07 -12.76 6.86
CA THR A 174 5.72 -12.40 6.38
C THR A 174 5.30 -13.26 5.18
N TYR A 175 6.26 -13.61 4.32
CA TYR A 175 6.02 -14.51 3.20
C TYR A 175 5.51 -15.89 3.64
N SER A 176 6.08 -16.48 4.69
CA SER A 176 5.63 -17.75 5.25
C SER A 176 4.17 -17.67 5.73
N ILE A 177 3.77 -16.55 6.32
CA ILE A 177 2.38 -16.32 6.73
C ILE A 177 1.45 -16.18 5.52
N TYR A 178 1.84 -15.44 4.48
CA TYR A 178 1.05 -15.37 3.24
C TYR A 178 0.91 -16.74 2.57
N GLN A 179 1.97 -17.54 2.54
CA GLN A 179 1.93 -18.91 2.02
C GLN A 179 0.94 -19.77 2.80
N LEU A 180 0.98 -19.72 4.14
CA LEU A 180 0.05 -20.44 4.99
C LEU A 180 -1.40 -20.04 4.71
N LEU A 181 -1.70 -18.74 4.68
CA LEU A 181 -3.05 -18.21 4.43
C LEU A 181 -3.56 -18.44 3.00
N THR A 182 -2.68 -18.82 2.06
CA THR A 182 -3.07 -19.15 0.67
C THR A 182 -3.47 -20.62 0.52
N ARG A 183 -3.12 -21.48 1.48
CA ARG A 183 -3.49 -22.91 1.47
C ARG A 183 -4.95 -23.09 1.88
N SER A 184 -5.47 -24.31 1.77
CA SER A 184 -6.76 -24.65 2.37
C SER A 184 -6.65 -24.58 3.90
N PRO A 185 -7.65 -23.99 4.59
CA PRO A 185 -7.66 -23.99 6.05
C PRO A 185 -7.78 -25.41 6.60
N LYS A 186 -7.20 -25.63 7.78
CA LYS A 186 -7.31 -26.89 8.52
C LYS A 186 -8.74 -27.12 9.03
N GLU A 187 -9.42 -26.05 9.41
CA GLU A 187 -10.79 -26.09 9.91
C GLU A 187 -11.57 -24.85 9.47
N ILE A 188 -12.87 -25.04 9.18
CA ILE A 188 -13.82 -23.97 8.87
C ILE A 188 -14.99 -24.08 9.84
N LYS A 189 -15.31 -22.97 10.53
CA LYS A 189 -16.42 -22.85 11.49
C LYS A 189 -17.17 -21.55 11.25
N GLY A 190 -18.24 -21.62 10.45
CA GLY A 190 -18.95 -20.43 9.98
C GLY A 190 -18.01 -19.50 9.21
N ASN A 191 -17.90 -18.23 9.62
CA ASN A 191 -17.01 -17.25 8.97
C ASN A 191 -15.57 -17.28 9.50
N TYR A 192 -15.24 -18.26 10.33
CA TYR A 192 -13.89 -18.44 10.87
C TYR A 192 -13.19 -19.58 10.15
N GLU A 193 -11.94 -19.34 9.83
CA GLU A 193 -11.03 -20.33 9.27
C GLU A 193 -9.80 -20.44 10.15
N ILE A 194 -9.33 -21.66 10.37
CA ILE A 194 -8.12 -21.96 11.14
C ILE A 194 -7.06 -22.51 10.21
N TYR A 195 -5.89 -21.90 10.26
CA TYR A 195 -4.71 -22.27 9.50
C TYR A 195 -3.63 -22.73 10.48
N GLU A 196 -2.97 -23.83 10.14
CA GLU A 196 -1.95 -24.46 11.00
C GLU A 196 -0.77 -24.95 10.15
N SER A 197 0.45 -24.67 10.64
CA SER A 197 1.70 -25.23 10.12
C SER A 197 2.73 -25.22 11.24
N ASP A 198 3.35 -26.35 11.53
CA ASP A 198 4.35 -26.50 12.60
C ASP A 198 3.88 -25.88 13.92
N ASN A 199 4.52 -24.79 14.37
CA ASN A 199 4.21 -24.06 15.60
C ASN A 199 3.31 -22.83 15.39
N ILE A 200 2.75 -22.65 14.18
CA ILE A 200 1.94 -21.49 13.81
C ILE A 200 0.48 -21.89 13.77
N LYS A 201 -0.34 -21.21 14.58
CA LYS A 201 -1.82 -21.31 14.56
C LYS A 201 -2.45 -19.95 14.37
N ILE A 202 -3.17 -19.79 13.27
CA ILE A 202 -3.83 -18.53 12.91
C ILE A 202 -5.31 -18.82 12.74
N LYS A 203 -6.15 -18.06 13.42
CA LYS A 203 -7.59 -18.03 13.19
C LYS A 203 -7.94 -16.70 12.57
N VAL A 204 -8.61 -16.73 11.43
CA VAL A 204 -9.03 -15.54 10.69
C VAL A 204 -10.54 -15.48 10.61
N ARG A 205 -11.10 -14.27 10.59
CA ARG A 205 -12.52 -14.04 10.30
C ARG A 205 -12.64 -13.43 8.90
N LYS A 206 -13.41 -14.06 8.00
CA LYS A 206 -13.67 -13.51 6.66
C LYS A 206 -14.94 -12.67 6.57
N GLU A 207 -15.00 -11.79 5.57
CA GLU A 207 -16.22 -11.18 5.06
C GLU A 207 -17.15 -12.26 4.49
N GLN A 208 -18.46 -12.12 4.75
CA GLN A 208 -19.51 -12.91 4.11
C GLN A 208 -19.82 -12.32 2.74
#